data_AF-A0A9W8EEN3-F1
#
_entry.id   AF-A0A9W8EEN3-F1
#
_cell.length_a   1.000
_cell.length_b   1.000
_cell.length_c   1.000
_cell.angle_alpha   90.00
_cell.angle_beta   90.00
_cell.angle_gamma   90.00
#
_symmetry.space_group_name_H-M   'P 1'
#
loop_
_entity.id
_entity.type
_entity.pdbx_description
1 polymer ?
#
loop_
_entity_poly.entity_id
_entity_poly.type
_entity_poly.pdbx_seq_one_letter_code
_entity_poly.pdbx_strand_id
1 'polypeptide(L)'
;MREKNVQDVNIGDHVEYRPVEGGANTTTGVVQEIIEHNEPAGDTGVTVKASEEHPRLVIRNDKTGKETAYKPNVIERVWSG
;
A
#
# COMPACT_ATOMS: atom_id res chain seq x y z
N MET A 1 1.67 1.99 19.28
CA MET A 1 0.80 1.64 18.14
C MET A 1 -0.58 2.26 18.31
N ARG A 2 -0.89 3.29 17.52
CA ARG A 2 -2.24 3.89 17.45
C ARG A 2 -2.82 3.63 16.06
N GLU A 3 -4.10 3.28 16.00
CA GLU A 3 -4.85 3.17 14.75
C GLU A 3 -5.02 4.58 14.15
N LYS A 4 -4.71 4.72 12.86
CA LYS A 4 -4.81 5.95 12.09
C LYS A 4 -5.97 5.87 11.09
N ASN A 5 -6.43 7.04 10.65
CA ASN A 5 -7.33 7.11 9.52
C ASN A 5 -6.61 6.60 8.25
N VAL A 6 -7.32 5.86 7.40
CA VAL A 6 -6.75 5.35 6.13
C VAL A 6 -6.31 6.49 5.21
N GLN A 7 -6.93 7.67 5.35
CA GLN A 7 -6.57 8.87 4.61
C GLN A 7 -5.23 9.49 5.06
N ASP A 8 -4.74 9.12 6.24
CA ASP A 8 -3.50 9.64 6.84
C ASP A 8 -2.36 8.60 6.77
N VAL A 9 -2.36 7.74 5.76
CA VAL A 9 -1.30 6.74 5.59
C VAL A 9 0.00 7.44 5.20
N ASN A 10 1.10 7.05 5.84
CA ASN A 10 2.43 7.59 5.56
C ASN A 10 3.41 6.46 5.24
N ILE A 11 4.52 6.82 4.61
CA ILE A 11 5.67 5.91 4.46
C ILE A 11 6.12 5.44 5.85
N GLY A 12 6.33 4.13 5.98
CA GLY A 12 6.68 3.46 7.22
C GLY A 12 5.50 3.03 8.08
N ASP A 13 4.27 3.49 7.80
CA ASP A 13 3.09 2.97 8.51
C ASP A 13 2.88 1.48 8.17
N HIS A 14 2.46 0.72 9.18
CA HIS A 14 2.06 -0.68 9.01
C HIS A 14 0.58 -0.74 8.70
N VAL A 15 0.19 -1.57 7.73
CA VAL A 15 -1.18 -1.59 7.22
C VAL A 15 -1.73 -3.00 7.09
N GLU A 16 -3.03 -3.15 7.33
CA GLU A 16 -3.82 -4.31 6.92
C GLU A 16 -4.56 -3.96 5.65
N TYR A 17 -4.43 -4.79 4.62
CA TYR A 17 -4.97 -4.52 3.30
C TYR A 17 -5.42 -5.79 2.56
N ARG A 18 -6.27 -5.63 1.56
CA ARG A 18 -6.75 -6.73 0.71
C ARG A 18 -5.97 -6.80 -0.60
N PRO A 19 -5.14 -7.84 -0.83
CA PRO A 19 -4.38 -7.97 -2.07
C PRO A 19 -5.29 -8.38 -3.23
N VAL A 20 -5.02 -7.85 -4.42
CA VAL A 20 -5.77 -8.18 -5.65
C VAL A 20 -5.55 -9.64 -6.08
N GLU A 21 -4.35 -10.18 -5.90
CA GLU A 21 -3.96 -11.51 -6.38
C GLU A 21 -4.23 -12.67 -5.38
N GLY A 22 -4.81 -12.40 -4.20
CA GLY A 22 -4.85 -13.36 -3.09
C GLY A 22 -6.24 -13.79 -2.60
N GLY A 23 -7.32 -13.29 -3.20
CA GLY A 23 -8.69 -13.56 -2.74
C GLY A 23 -9.14 -12.71 -1.55
N ALA A 24 -10.29 -13.06 -0.96
CA ALA A 24 -11.05 -12.21 -0.03
C ALA A 24 -10.39 -11.90 1.32
N ASN A 25 -9.22 -12.49 1.62
CA ASN A 25 -8.57 -12.35 2.92
C ASN A 25 -7.63 -11.15 2.96
N THR A 26 -7.60 -10.46 4.10
CA THR A 26 -6.63 -9.41 4.36
C THR A 26 -5.23 -9.99 4.63
N THR A 27 -4.23 -9.16 4.40
CA THR A 27 -2.83 -9.40 4.75
C THR A 27 -2.23 -8.12 5.33
N THR A 28 -1.05 -8.22 5.91
CA THR A 28 -0.32 -7.06 6.45
C THR A 28 0.94 -6.74 5.65
N GLY A 29 1.40 -5.50 5.79
CA GLY A 29 2.63 -5.02 5.18
C GLY A 29 2.99 -3.61 5.63
N VAL A 30 4.13 -3.11 5.16
CA VAL A 30 4.62 -1.76 5.45
C VAL A 30 4.59 -0.91 4.18
N VAL A 31 4.04 0.30 4.27
CA VAL A 31 4.09 1.27 3.17
C VAL A 31 5.55 1.71 2.95
N GLN A 32 6.10 1.41 1.78
CA GLN A 32 7.46 1.82 1.40
C GLN A 32 7.46 3.16 0.67
N GLU A 33 6.42 3.42 -0.13
CA GLU A 33 6.36 4.59 -1.01
C GLU A 33 4.90 5.00 -1.28
N ILE A 34 4.69 6.29 -1.53
CA ILE A 34 3.42 6.87 -1.98
C ILE A 34 3.69 7.55 -3.33
N ILE A 35 3.05 7.03 -4.36
CA ILE A 35 3.22 7.44 -5.75
C ILE A 35 2.03 8.32 -6.14
N GLU A 36 2.33 9.56 -6.52
CA GLU A 36 1.35 10.61 -6.86
C GLU A 36 1.38 10.99 -8.34
N HIS A 37 2.20 10.31 -9.15
CA HIS A 37 2.27 10.49 -10.60
C HIS A 37 2.57 9.16 -11.31
N ASN A 38 2.51 9.14 -12.64
CA ASN A 38 2.75 7.91 -13.38
C ASN A 38 4.22 7.53 -13.35
N GLU A 39 4.54 6.42 -12.70
CA GLU A 39 5.91 5.88 -12.63
C GLU A 39 5.93 4.35 -12.46
N PRO A 40 7.04 3.67 -12.80
CA PRO A 40 7.27 2.26 -12.47
C PRO A 40 7.26 2.02 -10.96
N ALA A 41 6.59 0.97 -10.47
CA ALA A 41 6.46 0.71 -9.04
C ALA A 41 6.49 -0.78 -8.67
N GLY A 42 6.98 -1.06 -7.45
CA GLY A 42 7.07 -2.41 -6.88
C GLY A 42 8.00 -3.35 -7.67
N ASP A 43 7.99 -4.63 -7.30
CA ASP A 43 8.95 -5.61 -7.84
C ASP A 43 8.76 -5.91 -9.33
N THR A 44 7.58 -5.62 -9.88
CA THR A 44 7.27 -5.87 -11.30
C THR A 44 7.76 -4.74 -12.22
N GLY A 45 8.06 -3.56 -11.67
CA GLY A 45 8.45 -2.39 -12.46
C GLY A 45 7.38 -1.90 -13.45
N VAL A 46 6.12 -2.30 -13.28
CA VAL A 46 5.03 -1.86 -14.16
C VAL A 46 4.69 -0.42 -13.84
N THR A 47 4.55 0.41 -14.89
CA THR A 47 4.10 1.80 -14.73
C THR A 47 2.68 1.82 -14.17
N VAL A 48 2.54 2.36 -12.96
CA VAL A 48 1.24 2.55 -12.33
C VAL A 48 0.64 3.88 -12.76
N LYS A 49 -0.68 3.89 -12.92
CA LYS A 49 -1.41 5.15 -13.12
C LYS A 49 -1.80 5.72 -11.77
N ALA A 50 -1.18 6.85 -11.43
CA ALA A 50 -1.42 7.58 -10.20
C ALA A 50 -1.50 9.10 -10.47
N SER A 51 -2.16 9.80 -9.55
CA SER A 51 -2.24 11.25 -9.49
C SER A 51 -2.32 11.67 -8.03
N GLU A 52 -2.16 12.96 -7.72
CA GLU A 52 -2.37 13.50 -6.37
C GLU A 52 -3.75 13.14 -5.79
N GLU A 53 -4.80 13.14 -6.63
CA GLU A 53 -6.15 12.75 -6.22
C GLU A 53 -6.33 11.22 -6.08
N HIS A 54 -5.50 10.44 -6.78
CA HIS A 54 -5.60 8.99 -6.86
C HIS A 54 -4.22 8.34 -6.70
N PRO A 55 -3.59 8.46 -5.52
CA PRO A 55 -2.25 7.95 -5.32
C PRO A 55 -2.21 6.42 -5.34
N ARG A 56 -1.00 5.87 -5.39
CA ARG A 56 -0.71 4.45 -5.25
C ARG A 56 0.24 4.23 -4.08
N LEU A 57 -0.05 3.24 -3.25
CA LEU A 57 0.76 2.89 -2.09
C LEU A 57 1.59 1.67 -2.46
N VAL A 58 2.91 1.79 -2.46
CA VAL A 58 3.79 0.63 -2.58
C VAL A 58 3.89 -0.01 -1.21
N ILE A 59 3.34 -1.22 -1.08
CA ILE A 59 3.31 -1.96 0.18
C ILE A 59 4.23 -3.16 0.05
N ARG A 60 5.14 -3.30 1.00
CA ARG A 60 5.95 -4.51 1.17
C ARG A 60 5.20 -5.49 2.04
N ASN A 61 4.81 -6.64 1.49
CA ASN A 61 4.05 -7.66 2.20
C ASN A 61 4.90 -8.36 3.27
N ASP A 62 4.39 -8.51 4.50
CA ASP A 62 5.16 -9.11 5.60
C ASP A 62 5.47 -10.60 5.39
N LYS A 63 4.59 -11.33 4.67
CA LYS A 63 4.72 -12.77 4.46
C LYS A 63 5.67 -13.10 3.32
N THR A 64 5.56 -12.37 2.21
CA THR A 64 6.31 -12.67 0.98
C THR A 64 7.54 -11.80 0.80
N GLY A 65 7.61 -10.66 1.50
CA GLY A 65 8.65 -9.64 1.33
C GLY A 65 8.56 -8.86 0.02
N LYS A 66 7.57 -9.15 -0.83
CA LYS A 66 7.38 -8.51 -2.15
C LYS A 66 6.76 -7.14 -2.04
N GLU A 67 7.14 -6.26 -2.96
CA GLU A 67 6.58 -4.92 -3.07
C GLU A 67 5.54 -4.83 -4.19
N THR A 68 4.39 -4.25 -3.89
CA THR A 68 3.30 -4.09 -4.87
C THR A 68 2.56 -2.78 -4.63
N ALA A 69 2.24 -2.10 -5.71
CA ALA A 69 1.47 -0.86 -5.69
C ALA A 69 -0.04 -1.13 -5.61
N TYR A 70 -0.70 -0.58 -4.60
CA TYR A 70 -2.12 -0.71 -4.35
C TYR A 70 -2.83 0.64 -4.32
N LYS A 71 -4.15 0.61 -4.48
CA LYS A 71 -4.99 1.78 -4.25
C LYS A 71 -5.20 1.98 -2.75
N PRO A 72 -5.27 3.22 -2.22
CA PRO A 72 -5.55 3.44 -0.80
C PRO A 72 -6.83 2.79 -0.28
N ASN A 73 -7.84 2.60 -1.15
CA ASN A 73 -9.12 2.01 -0.76
C ASN A 73 -9.09 0.50 -0.46
N VAL A 74 -7.96 -0.20 -0.68
CA VAL A 74 -7.82 -1.60 -0.25
C VAL A 74 -7.29 -1.73 1.18
N ILE A 75 -6.88 -0.62 1.79
CA ILE A 75 -6.42 -0.58 3.19
C ILE A 75 -7.64 -0.62 4.11
N GLU A 76 -7.62 -1.55 5.06
CA GLU A 76 -8.66 -1.69 6.08
C GLU A 76 -8.23 -1.07 7.42
N ARG A 77 -6.93 -1.14 7.76
CA ARG A 77 -6.38 -0.53 8.99
C ARG A 77 -4.98 0.01 8.77
N VAL A 78 -4.65 1.06 9.52
CA VAL A 78 -3.32 1.69 9.53
C VAL A 78 -2.84 1.82 10.96
N TRP A 79 -1.57 1.49 11.19
CA TRP A 79 -0.90 1.63 12.45
C TRP A 79 0.37 2.47 12.31
N SER A 80 0.53 3.39 13.26
CA SER A 80 1.78 4.13 13.45
C SER A 80 2.47 3.69 14.73
N GLY A 81 3.78 3.52 14.63
CA GLY A 81 4.69 3.21 15.74
C GLY A 81 4.70 4.32 16.77
#